data_AF-A0AAV8ZS39-F1
#
_entry.id   AF-A0AAV8ZS39-F1
#
_cell.length_a   1.000
_cell.length_b   1.000
_cell.length_c   1.000
_cell.angle_alpha   90.00
_cell.angle_beta   90.00
_cell.angle_gamma   90.00
#
_symmetry.space_group_name_H-M   'P 1'
#
loop_
_entity.id
_entity.type
_entity.pdbx_description
1 polymer ?
#
loop_
_entity_poly.entity_id
_entity_poly.type
_entity_poly.pdbx_seq_one_letter_code
_entity_poly.pdbx_strand_id
1 'polypeptide(L)' 'MLCCSPEEVDVNEVNNSKVSIQERAGLYDIKAVTEIPLLEAPEEFSCELHIPQANYTVRKEAIYYPGK' A
#
# COMPACT_ATOMS: atom_id res chain seq x y z
N MET A 1 -31.75 7.99 -0.30
CA MET A 1 -31.29 6.91 -1.17
C MET A 1 -29.94 7.37 -1.71
N LEU A 2 -28.86 7.02 -1.02
CA LEU A 2 -27.49 7.42 -1.44
C LEU A 2 -27.04 6.39 -2.46
N CYS A 3 -26.95 6.80 -3.71
CA CYS A 3 -26.33 6.02 -4.76
C CYS A 3 -24.82 6.03 -4.53
N CYS A 4 -24.27 4.99 -3.90
CA CYS A 4 -22.87 4.66 -4.14
C CYS A 4 -22.86 3.86 -5.45
N SER A 5 -22.69 4.57 -6.57
CA SER A 5 -22.27 3.96 -7.81
C SER A 5 -20.90 3.30 -7.57
N PRO A 6 -20.62 2.11 -8.12
CA PRO A 6 -19.28 1.56 -8.11
C PRO A 6 -18.44 2.42 -9.07
N GLU A 7 -17.85 3.50 -8.56
CA GLU A 7 -16.80 4.19 -9.31
C GLU A 7 -15.65 3.19 -9.44
N GLU A 8 -15.28 2.97 -10.71
CA GLU A 8 -14.17 2.14 -11.12
C GLU A 8 -12.95 2.52 -10.28
N VAL A 9 -12.53 1.63 -9.38
CA VAL A 9 -11.29 1.82 -8.61
C VAL A 9 -10.17 1.76 -9.64
N ASP A 10 -9.71 2.93 -10.07
CA ASP A 10 -8.54 3.06 -10.90
C ASP A 10 -7.35 2.59 -10.08
N VAL A 11 -6.97 1.32 -10.28
CA VAL A 11 -5.82 0.71 -9.61
C VAL A 11 -4.56 1.25 -10.27
N ASN A 12 -4.22 2.50 -9.96
CA ASN A 12 -2.96 3.08 -10.35
C ASN A 12 -1.86 2.47 -9.48
N GLU A 13 -1.05 1.60 -10.07
CA GLU A 13 0.09 0.99 -9.39
C GLU A 13 1.10 2.07 -8.97
N VAL A 14 1.39 2.15 -7.67
CA VAL A 14 2.36 3.11 -7.14
C VAL A 14 3.78 2.59 -7.39
N ASN A 15 4.38 3.09 -8.47
CA ASN A 15 5.74 2.76 -8.89
C ASN A 15 6.81 3.38 -7.97
N ASN A 16 8.06 2.88 -8.03
CA ASN A 16 9.23 3.36 -7.27
C ASN A 16 9.24 3.04 -5.76
N SER A 17 8.56 1.96 -5.35
CA SER A 17 8.68 1.44 -3.99
C SER A 17 10.11 1.00 -3.68
N LYS A 18 10.69 1.58 -2.62
CA LYS A 18 11.98 1.18 -2.06
C LYS A 18 11.74 0.12 -0.98
N VAL A 19 12.26 -1.09 -1.22
CA VAL A 19 12.20 -2.19 -0.24
C VAL A 19 13.55 -2.32 0.45
N SER A 20 13.52 -2.33 1.77
CA SER A 20 14.67 -2.62 2.62
C SER A 20 14.39 -3.86 3.46
N ILE A 21 15.36 -4.75 3.53
CA ILE A 21 15.29 -6.01 4.27
C ILE A 21 16.46 -6.02 5.24
N GLN A 22 16.17 -6.25 6.52
CA GLN A 22 17.19 -6.40 7.54
C GLN A 22 17.00 -7.73 8.27
N GLU A 23 18.03 -8.57 8.30
CA GLU A 23 18.02 -9.81 9.08
C GLU A 23 18.49 -9.54 10.51
N ARG A 24 17.79 -10.12 11.48
CA ARG A 24 18.08 -10.04 12.91
C ARG A 24 17.68 -11.34 13.60
N ALA A 25 18.68 -12.14 13.99
CA ALA A 25 18.49 -13.36 14.77
C ALA A 25 17.51 -14.36 14.12
N GLY A 26 17.61 -14.54 12.81
CA GLY A 26 16.74 -15.43 12.03
C GLY A 26 15.38 -14.85 11.68
N LEU A 27 15.09 -13.61 12.09
CA LEU A 27 13.90 -12.85 11.69
C LEU A 27 14.27 -11.79 10.65
N TYR A 28 13.29 -11.43 9.81
CA TYR A 28 13.46 -10.41 8.78
C TYR A 28 12.54 -9.21 9.05
N ASP A 29 13.15 -8.04 9.20
CA ASP A 29 12.46 -6.75 9.18
C ASP A 29 12.35 -6.30 7.71
N ILE A 30 11.15 -6.40 7.13
CA ILE A 30 10.86 -5.96 5.76
C ILE A 30 10.14 -4.61 5.84
N LYS A 31 10.71 -3.60 5.20
CA LYS A 31 10.12 -2.26 5.10
C LYS A 31 10.05 -1.82 3.64
N ALA A 32 8.83 -1.66 3.15
CA ALA A 32 8.53 -1.03 1.87
C ALA A 32 8.11 0.42 2.11
N VAL A 33 8.72 1.35 1.36
CA VAL A 33 8.37 2.78 1.39
C VAL A 33 8.21 3.24 -0.05
N THR A 34 7.14 3.97 -0.31
CA THR A 34 6.93 4.63 -1.60
C THR A 34 6.66 6.11 -1.38
N GLU A 35 7.04 6.92 -2.37
CA GLU A 35 6.79 8.35 -2.38
C GLU A 35 5.59 8.59 -3.31
N ILE A 36 4.50 9.09 -2.75
CA ILE A 36 3.30 9.45 -3.52
C ILE A 36 3.31 10.95 -3.82
N PRO A 37 2.79 11.37 -4.99
CA PRO A 37 2.60 12.79 -5.27
C PRO A 37 1.62 13.42 -4.27
N LEU A 38 1.58 14.75 -4.24
CA LEU A 38 0.56 15.47 -3.47
C LEU A 38 -0.82 15.08 -4.01
N LEU A 39 -1.71 14.69 -3.10
CA LEU A 39 -3.08 14.30 -3.45
C LEU A 39 -3.92 15.56 -3.74
N GLU A 40 -4.79 15.50 -4.74
CA GLU A 40 -5.79 16.56 -4.99
C GLU A 40 -7.09 16.31 -4.20
N ALA A 41 -7.35 15.04 -3.88
CA ALA A 41 -8.52 14.58 -3.14
C ALA A 41 -8.13 13.37 -2.24
N PRO A 42 -8.98 12.96 -1.29
CA PRO A 42 -8.71 11.77 -0.50
C PRO A 42 -8.61 10.53 -1.40
N GLU A 43 -7.61 9.69 -1.15
CA GLU A 43 -7.34 8.50 -1.96
C GLU A 43 -7.04 7.29 -1.09
N GLU A 44 -7.52 6.12 -1.52
CA GLU A 44 -7.31 4.84 -0.84
C GLU A 44 -6.06 4.15 -1.39
N PHE A 45 -5.20 3.70 -0.48
CA PHE A 45 -3.98 2.99 -0.80
C PHE A 45 -4.01 1.59 -0.18
N SER A 46 -3.67 0.59 -1.00
CA SER A 46 -3.49 -0.80 -0.58
C SER A 46 -2.05 -1.25 -0.79
N CYS A 47 -1.44 -1.84 0.23
CA CYS A 47 -0.11 -2.44 0.16
C CYS A 47 -0.22 -3.92 0.54
N GLU A 48 0.26 -4.80 -0.34
CA GLU A 48 0.30 -6.24 -0.12
C GLU A 48 1.74 -6.75 -0.08
N LEU A 49 2.05 -7.57 0.93
CA LEU A 49 3.28 -8.33 1.03
C LEU A 49 2.94 -9.81 0.90
N HIS A 50 3.48 -10.44 -0.15
CA HIS A 50 3.35 -11.87 -0.41
C HIS A 50 4.71 -12.57 -0.34
N ILE A 51 4.82 -13.59 0.53
CA ILE A 51 6.02 -14.42 0.69
C ILE A 51 5.62 -15.87 0.37
N PRO A 52 5.77 -16.33 -0.89
CA PRO A 52 5.29 -17.64 -1.34
C PRO A 52 5.89 -18.81 -0.54
N GLN A 53 7.17 -18.73 -0.20
CA GLN A 53 7.91 -19.81 0.47
C GLN A 53 7.40 -20.07 1.89
N ALA A 54 6.75 -19.08 2.51
CA ALA A 54 6.17 -19.18 3.84
C ALA A 54 4.63 -19.32 3.84
N ASN A 55 4.00 -19.33 2.65
CA ASN A 55 2.55 -19.19 2.50
C ASN A 55 1.99 -18.03 3.34
N TYR A 56 2.68 -16.89 3.30
CA TYR A 56 2.35 -15.72 4.09
C TYR A 56 1.93 -14.58 3.17
N THR A 57 0.74 -14.05 3.42
CA THR A 57 0.23 -12.85 2.76
C THR A 57 -0.32 -11.91 3.81
N VAL A 58 0.05 -10.64 3.73
CA VAL A 58 -0.54 -9.58 4.54
C VAL A 58 -0.87 -8.40 3.64
N ARG A 59 -2.06 -7.83 3.83
CA ARG A 59 -2.54 -6.64 3.12
C ARG A 59 -2.86 -5.54 4.14
N LYS A 60 -2.50 -4.31 3.81
CA LYS A 60 -2.81 -3.12 4.60
C LYS A 60 -3.43 -2.07 3.70
N GLU A 61 -4.51 -1.49 4.19
CA GLU A 61 -5.28 -0.48 3.48
C GLU A 61 -5.40 0.77 4.35
N ALA A 62 -5.30 1.94 3.73
CA ALA A 62 -5.46 3.22 4.40
C ALA A 62 -5.94 4.29 3.43
N ILE A 63 -6.75 5.22 3.93
CA ILE A 63 -7.18 6.41 3.20
C ILE A 63 -6.28 7.58 3.61
N TYR A 64 -5.65 8.23 2.65
CA TYR A 64 -4.85 9.42 2.86
C TYR A 64 -5.62 10.64 2.37
N TYR A 65 -5.65 11.68 3.20
CA TYR A 65 -6.29 12.96 2.88
C TYR A 65 -5.20 13.98 2.56
N PRO A 66 -5.38 14.83 1.53
CA PRO A 66 -4.46 15.92 1.28
C PRO A 66 -4.36 16.84 2.51
N GLY A 67 -3.13 17.24 2.84
CA GLY A 67 -2.89 18.29 3.83
C GLY A 67 -3.44 19.63 3.33
N LYS A 68 -4.01 20.44 4.24
CA LYS A 68 -4.33 21.84 3.94
C LYS A 68 -3.06 22.66 3.74
#